data_AF-A0A2R5HD31-F1
#
_entry.id   AF-A0A2R5HD31-F1
#
_cell.length_a   1.000
_cell.length_b   1.000
_cell.length_c   1.000
_cell.angle_alpha   90.00
_cell.angle_beta   90.00
_cell.angle_gamma   90.00
#
_symmetry.space_group_name_H-M   'P 1'
#
loop_
_entity.id
_entity.type
_entity.pdbx_description
1 polymer ?
#
loop_
_entity_poly.entity_id
_entity_poly.type
_entity_poly.pdbx_seq_one_letter_code
_entity_poly.pdbx_strand_id
1 'polypeptide(L)'
;MELRNLDDFYEKSSYVQTEERPKVTPYQRRVNELEFFLNITLFSMLLVIITYSCITVFRSPYVGIPVALPLTLVLYLALKSVLKKLLPIVMGKLGLD
;
A
#
# COMPACT_ATOMS: atom_id res chain seq x y z
N MET A 1 -26.15 30.50 33.35
CA MET A 1 -25.30 30.30 32.16
C MET A 1 -24.96 28.83 32.07
N GLU A 2 -24.95 28.31 30.86
CA GLU A 2 -25.40 26.98 30.48
C GLU A 2 -24.40 25.85 30.79
N LEU A 3 -24.87 24.83 31.50
CA LEU A 3 -24.29 23.48 31.56
C LEU A 3 -24.81 22.58 30.40
N ARG A 4 -25.40 23.17 29.35
CA ARG A 4 -26.03 22.48 28.20
C ARG A 4 -25.04 21.91 27.18
N ASN A 5 -23.75 21.78 27.51
CA ASN A 5 -22.73 21.56 26.49
C ASN A 5 -21.81 20.36 26.77
N LEU A 6 -22.22 19.43 27.61
CA LEU A 6 -21.51 18.15 27.80
C LEU A 6 -22.32 17.00 27.22
N ASP A 7 -23.63 16.96 27.45
CA ASP A 7 -24.51 15.98 26.81
C ASP A 7 -24.56 16.16 25.28
N ASP A 8 -24.63 17.41 24.79
CA ASP A 8 -24.52 17.72 23.36
C ASP A 8 -23.17 17.28 22.75
N PHE A 9 -22.08 17.26 23.54
CA PHE A 9 -20.78 16.77 23.07
C PHE A 9 -20.75 15.24 22.98
N TYR A 10 -21.38 14.53 23.92
CA TYR A 10 -21.51 13.08 23.87
C TYR A 10 -22.48 12.63 22.78
N GLU A 11 -23.58 13.35 22.58
CA GLU A 11 -24.51 13.07 21.48
C GLU A 11 -23.86 13.35 20.12
N LYS A 12 -23.04 14.40 19.99
CA LYS A 12 -22.32 14.65 18.73
C LYS A 12 -21.22 13.63 18.44
N SER A 13 -20.71 12.92 19.46
CA SER A 13 -19.76 11.82 19.29
C SER A 13 -20.41 10.52 18.81
N SER A 14 -21.73 10.34 19.01
CA SER A 14 -22.47 9.19 18.49
C SER A 14 -22.98 9.37 17.06
N TYR A 15 -22.86 10.57 16.48
CA TYR A 15 -23.19 10.86 15.07
C TYR A 15 -21.99 10.96 14.13
N VAL A 16 -20.78 10.62 14.57
CA VAL A 16 -19.81 10.10 13.59
C VAL A 16 -20.27 8.68 13.32
N GLN A 17 -21.26 8.58 12.44
CA GLN A 17 -21.64 7.37 11.76
C GLN A 17 -20.34 6.63 11.51
N THR A 18 -20.20 5.48 12.16
CA THR A 18 -19.32 4.45 11.67
C THR A 18 -19.84 4.21 10.27
N GLU A 19 -19.30 4.95 9.28
CA GLU A 19 -19.51 4.63 7.88
C GLU A 19 -19.34 3.13 7.84
N GLU A 20 -20.42 2.47 7.47
CA GLU A 20 -20.48 1.03 7.35
C GLU A 20 -19.30 0.64 6.47
N ARG A 21 -18.15 0.35 7.09
CA ARG A 21 -17.01 -0.18 6.38
C ARG A 21 -17.61 -1.41 5.74
N PRO A 22 -17.61 -1.51 4.40
CA PRO A 22 -18.23 -2.64 3.72
C PRO A 22 -17.74 -3.88 4.44
N LYS A 23 -18.65 -4.78 4.85
CA LYS A 23 -18.30 -6.01 5.57
C LYS A 23 -17.32 -6.78 4.69
N VAL A 24 -16.04 -6.46 4.83
CA VAL A 24 -14.95 -7.07 4.08
C VAL A 24 -14.98 -8.50 4.56
N THR A 25 -15.33 -9.43 3.67
CA THR A 25 -15.38 -10.83 4.06
C THR A 25 -14.02 -11.21 4.64
N PRO A 26 -13.92 -12.13 5.61
CA PRO A 26 -12.62 -12.56 6.14
C PRO A 26 -11.67 -12.98 5.00
N TYR A 27 -12.24 -13.46 3.89
CA TYR A 27 -11.55 -13.72 2.65
C TYR A 27 -10.98 -12.44 1.97
N GLN A 28 -11.81 -11.44 1.67
CA GLN A 28 -11.36 -10.17 1.08
C GLN A 28 -10.31 -9.47 1.96
N ARG A 29 -10.40 -9.61 3.29
CA ARG A 29 -9.40 -9.09 4.21
C ARG A 29 -8.04 -9.79 4.05
N ARG A 30 -8.03 -11.12 3.96
CA ARG A 30 -6.81 -11.91 3.72
C ARG A 30 -6.17 -11.59 2.37
N VAL A 31 -6.99 -11.41 1.35
CA VAL A 31 -6.55 -10.99 0.01
C VAL A 31 -5.88 -9.63 0.06
N ASN A 32 -6.51 -8.65 0.73
CA ASN A 32 -5.98 -7.29 0.82
C ASN A 32 -4.68 -7.24 1.64
N GLU A 33 -4.57 -8.04 2.70
CA GLU A 33 -3.33 -8.20 3.47
C GLU A 33 -2.23 -8.84 2.62
N LEU A 34 -2.54 -9.90 1.86
CA LEU A 34 -1.59 -10.56 0.96
C LEU A 34 -1.12 -9.60 -0.15
N GLU A 35 -2.02 -8.83 -0.76
CA GLU A 35 -1.68 -7.82 -1.76
C GLU A 35 -0.77 -6.73 -1.17
N PHE A 36 -1.04 -6.29 0.06
CA PHE A 36 -0.22 -5.32 0.76
C PHE A 36 1.20 -5.86 1.02
N PHE A 37 1.33 -7.09 1.52
CA PHE A 37 2.64 -7.72 1.72
C PHE A 37 3.39 -7.88 0.40
N LEU A 38 2.73 -8.37 -0.63
CA LEU A 38 3.35 -8.62 -1.94
C LEU A 38 3.81 -7.30 -2.58
N ASN A 39 3.04 -6.23 -2.45
CA ASN A 39 3.41 -4.88 -2.88
C ASN A 39 4.65 -4.36 -2.16
N ILE A 40 4.71 -4.49 -0.82
CA ILE A 40 5.88 -4.04 -0.03
C ILE A 40 7.11 -4.86 -0.36
N THR A 41 7.00 -6.19 -0.43
CA THR A 41 8.10 -7.08 -0.75
C THR A 41 8.67 -6.77 -2.14
N LEU A 42 7.80 -6.56 -3.13
CA LEU A 42 8.21 -6.25 -4.50
C LEU A 42 8.89 -4.88 -4.58
N PHE A 43 8.33 -3.86 -3.92
CA PHE A 43 8.97 -2.54 -3.83
C PHE A 43 10.33 -2.61 -3.15
N SER A 44 10.44 -3.35 -2.04
CA SER A 44 11.68 -3.51 -1.30
C SER A 44 12.77 -4.20 -2.13
N MET A 45 12.44 -5.29 -2.83
CA MET A 45 13.39 -5.95 -3.72
C MET A 45 13.86 -5.02 -4.85
N LEU A 46 12.93 -4.32 -5.50
CA LEU A 46 13.28 -3.37 -6.56
C LEU A 46 14.21 -2.27 -6.03
N LEU A 47 13.93 -1.74 -4.85
CA LEU A 47 14.74 -0.69 -4.23
C LEU A 47 16.19 -1.16 -4.05
N VAL A 48 16.41 -2.35 -3.49
CA VAL A 48 17.76 -2.88 -3.28
C VAL A 48 18.52 -3.03 -4.60
N ILE A 49 17.87 -3.61 -5.61
CA ILE A 49 18.48 -3.84 -6.93
C ILE A 49 18.84 -2.51 -7.59
N ILE A 50 17.92 -1.55 -7.58
CA ILE A 50 18.10 -0.25 -8.22
C ILE A 50 19.15 0.55 -7.47
N THR A 51 19.12 0.60 -6.13
CA THR A 51 20.12 1.28 -5.32
C THR A 51 21.53 0.72 -5.58
N TYR A 52 21.70 -0.60 -5.59
CA TYR A 52 22.99 -1.21 -5.92
C TYR A 52 23.47 -0.84 -7.33
N SER A 53 22.56 -0.90 -8.31
CA SER A 53 22.85 -0.54 -9.70
C SER A 53 23.23 0.94 -9.82
N CYS A 54 22.51 1.83 -9.13
CA CYS A 54 22.74 3.26 -9.13
C CYS A 54 24.10 3.61 -8.50
N ILE A 55 24.42 3.03 -7.35
CA ILE A 55 25.72 3.21 -6.70
C ILE A 55 26.86 2.74 -7.62
N THR A 56 26.66 1.62 -8.33
CA THR A 56 27.65 1.07 -9.26
C THR A 56 27.86 1.99 -10.47
N VAL A 57 26.77 2.51 -11.08
CA VAL A 57 26.83 3.37 -12.27
C VAL A 57 27.39 4.75 -11.94
N PHE A 58 26.88 5.39 -10.89
CA PHE A 58 27.32 6.74 -10.51
C PHE A 58 28.63 6.74 -9.74
N ARG A 59 29.11 5.55 -9.30
CA ARG A 59 30.35 5.33 -8.54
C ARG A 59 30.47 6.21 -7.29
N SER A 60 29.33 6.76 -6.84
CA SER A 60 29.21 7.69 -5.73
C SER A 60 27.88 7.44 -5.03
N PRO A 61 27.89 7.04 -3.76
CA PRO A 61 26.66 6.79 -3.00
C PRO A 61 25.85 8.06 -2.76
N TYR A 62 26.51 9.23 -2.71
CA TYR A 62 25.89 10.53 -2.48
C TYR A 62 24.94 10.94 -3.62
N VAL A 63 25.16 10.43 -4.83
CA VAL A 63 24.29 10.67 -5.99
C VAL A 63 23.41 9.46 -6.29
N GLY A 64 23.94 8.25 -6.14
CA GLY A 64 23.20 7.02 -6.43
C GLY A 64 21.97 6.81 -5.54
N ILE A 65 22.05 7.13 -4.24
CA ILE A 65 20.92 6.96 -3.31
C ILE A 65 19.75 7.92 -3.63
N PRO A 66 19.95 9.24 -3.76
CA PRO A 66 18.85 10.16 -4.08
C PRO A 66 18.24 9.93 -5.46
N VAL A 67 18.99 9.36 -6.42
CA VAL A 67 18.47 9.00 -7.74
C VAL A 67 17.72 7.66 -7.72
N ALA A 68 18.15 6.70 -6.89
CA ALA A 68 17.54 5.38 -6.83
C ALA A 68 16.09 5.40 -6.32
N LEU A 69 15.76 6.27 -5.36
CA LEU A 69 14.40 6.38 -4.81
C LEU A 69 13.33 6.74 -5.84
N PRO A 70 13.43 7.86 -6.58
CA PRO A 70 12.43 8.21 -7.60
C PRO A 70 12.40 7.20 -8.73
N LEU A 71 13.55 6.63 -9.10
CA LEU A 71 13.64 5.63 -10.17
C LEU A 71 12.92 4.32 -9.79
N THR A 72 13.09 3.88 -8.54
CA THR A 72 12.37 2.73 -7.98
C THR A 72 10.88 2.99 -7.92
N LEU A 73 10.45 4.20 -7.53
CA LEU A 73 9.05 4.57 -7.48
C LEU A 73 8.38 4.51 -8.87
N VAL A 74 9.00 5.12 -9.88
CA VAL A 74 8.49 5.11 -11.27
C VAL A 74 8.40 3.68 -11.80
N LEU A 75 9.45 2.88 -11.59
CA LEU A 75 9.47 1.50 -12.05
C LEU A 75 8.43 0.65 -11.32
N TYR A 76 8.27 0.85 -10.00
CA TYR A 76 7.25 0.17 -9.22
C TYR A 76 5.83 0.53 -9.68
N LEU A 77 5.54 1.80 -9.99
CA LEU A 77 4.24 2.19 -10.53
C LEU A 77 3.95 1.54 -11.89
N ALA A 78 4.97 1.44 -12.75
CA ALA A 78 4.87 0.71 -14.01
C ALA A 78 4.58 -0.78 -13.79
N LEU A 79 5.32 -1.44 -12.89
CA LEU A 79 5.10 -2.85 -12.53
C LEU A 79 3.77 -3.07 -11.82
N LYS A 80 3.29 -2.13 -10.99
CA LYS A 80 2.01 -2.23 -10.29
C LYS A 80 0.85 -2.37 -11.28
N SER A 81 0.95 -1.70 -12.42
CA SER A 81 -0.02 -1.84 -13.52
C SER A 81 0.00 -3.24 -14.13
N VAL A 82 1.17 -3.88 -14.16
CA VAL A 82 1.33 -5.28 -14.61
C VAL A 82 0.83 -6.26 -13.54
N LEU A 83 1.13 -5.99 -12.27
CA LEU A 83 0.71 -6.81 -11.13
C LEU A 83 -0.81 -6.90 -11.02
N LYS A 84 -1.52 -5.78 -11.23
CA LYS A 84 -3.00 -5.76 -11.28
C LYS A 84 -3.58 -6.67 -12.37
N LYS A 85 -2.86 -6.84 -13.49
CA LYS A 85 -3.28 -7.75 -14.57
C LYS A 85 -2.95 -9.21 -14.25
N LEU A 86 -1.90 -9.46 -13.48
CA LEU A 86 -1.46 -10.80 -13.09
C LEU A 86 -2.22 -11.34 -11.86
N LEU A 87 -2.68 -10.48 -10.96
CA LEU A 87 -3.42 -10.86 -9.74
C LEU A 87 -4.63 -11.78 -10.01
N PRO A 88 -5.54 -11.47 -10.96
CA PRO A 88 -6.66 -12.35 -11.26
C PRO A 88 -6.22 -13.69 -11.88
N ILE A 89 -5.09 -13.71 -12.60
CA ILE A 89 -4.53 -14.93 -13.19
C ILE A 89 -3.97 -15.84 -12.09
N VAL A 90 -3.30 -15.26 -11.10
CA VAL A 90 -2.75 -15.98 -9.94
C VAL A 90 -3.89 -16.50 -9.06
N MET A 91 -4.90 -15.67 -8.76
CA MET A 91 -6.09 -16.10 -8.00
C MET A 91 -6.87 -17.21 -8.71
N GLY A 92 -7.09 -17.09 -10.02
CA GLY A 92 -7.76 -18.12 -10.82
C GLY A 92 -6.97 -19.45 -10.88
N LYS A 93 -5.63 -19.42 -10.79
CA LYS A 93 -4.82 -20.64 -10.68
C LYS A 93 -4.79 -21.25 -9.28
N LEU A 94 -5.13 -20.48 -8.25
CA LEU A 94 -5.13 -20.90 -6.85
C LEU A 94 -6.52 -21.41 -6.38
N GLY A 95 -7.52 -21.47 -7.27
CA GLY A 95 -8.85 -22.01 -6.97
C GLY A 95 -9.63 -21.17 -5.97
N LEU A 96 -9.41 -19.86 -6.02
CA LEU A 96 -9.81 -18.87 -5.03
C LEU A 96 -10.70 -17.81 -5.69
N ASP A 97 -11.70 -18.29 -6.43
CA ASP A 97 -12.83 -17.51 -6.97
C ASP A 97 -13.94 -17.35 -5.92
#